data_AF-A0A3M6U2M9-F1
#
_entry.id   AF-A0A3M6U2M9-F1
#
_cell.length_a   1.000
_cell.length_b   1.000
_cell.length_c   1.000
_cell.angle_alpha   90.00
_cell.angle_beta   90.00
_cell.angle_gamma   90.00
#
_symmetry.space_group_name_H-M   'P 1'
#
loop_
_entity.id
_entity.type
_entity.pdbx_description
1 polymer ?
#
loop_
_entity_poly.entity_id
_entity_poly.type
_entity_poly.pdbx_seq_one_letter_code
_entity_poly.pdbx_strand_id
1 'polypeptide(L)'
;VVGSMDAHPSRYCASVRVQTHRQEIIAELAAMVRELLIQFYRSTRHKPVRIIFYRDGVSEGQFRQVLCHELKAIREACIKLEVGYQPGITFIVVQKRHHTRFFCQDKEDMG
;
A
#
# COMPACT_ATOMS: atom_id res chain seq x y z
N VAL A 1 -1.82 7.36 -3.22
CA VAL A 1 -1.68 5.89 -3.34
C VAL A 1 -1.43 5.58 -4.81
N VAL A 2 -0.46 4.72 -5.09
CA VAL A 2 -0.17 4.24 -6.45
C VAL A 2 -0.43 2.74 -6.52
N GLY A 3 -0.73 2.23 -7.72
CA GLY A 3 -0.90 0.80 -7.97
C GLY A 3 -0.31 0.41 -9.33
N SER A 4 0.30 -0.78 -9.40
CA SER A 4 0.80 -1.35 -10.65
C SER A 4 -0.35 -1.65 -11.60
N MET A 5 -0.11 -1.59 -12.91
CA MET A 5 -1.12 -1.75 -13.97
C MET A 5 -0.76 -2.87 -14.97
N ASP A 6 0.30 -3.61 -14.70
CA ASP A 6 0.77 -4.74 -15.49
C ASP A 6 1.35 -5.85 -14.58
N ALA A 7 1.69 -6.99 -15.17
CA ALA A 7 2.32 -8.11 -14.47
C ALA A 7 3.84 -7.99 -14.33
N HIS A 8 4.47 -7.02 -15.02
CA HIS A 8 5.92 -6.74 -14.97
C HIS A 8 6.24 -5.59 -13.99
N PRO A 9 5.40 -5.40 -12.96
CA PRO A 9 5.03 -4.14 -12.29
C PRO A 9 5.84 -2.90 -12.74
N SER A 10 5.69 -2.50 -14.01
CA SER A 10 6.47 -1.41 -14.63
C SER A 10 5.66 -0.12 -14.74
N ARG A 11 4.35 -0.25 -15.01
CA ARG A 11 3.42 0.88 -15.13
C ARG A 11 2.62 1.04 -13.87
N TYR A 12 2.50 2.28 -13.39
CA TYR A 12 1.71 2.62 -12.22
C TYR A 12 0.68 3.71 -12.54
N CYS A 13 -0.49 3.63 -11.90
CA CYS A 13 -1.41 4.75 -11.83
C CYS A 13 -1.45 5.31 -10.41
N ALA A 14 -1.80 6.59 -10.29
CA ALA A 14 -1.83 7.32 -9.03
C ALA A 14 -3.25 7.83 -8.73
N SER A 15 -3.64 7.70 -7.47
CA SER A 15 -4.79 8.40 -6.88
C SER A 15 -4.27 9.26 -5.73
N VAL A 16 -4.70 10.52 -5.64
CA VAL A 16 -4.26 11.49 -4.62
C VAL A 16 -5.47 12.18 -4.00
N ARG A 17 -5.38 12.52 -2.71
CA ARG A 17 -6.43 13.20 -1.93
C ARG A 17 -5.81 14.19 -0.95
N VAL A 18 -6.52 15.30 -0.73
CA VAL A 18 -6.23 16.25 0.35
C VAL A 18 -6.85 15.73 1.64
N GLN A 19 -6.16 15.87 2.76
CA GLN A 19 -6.61 15.39 4.07
C GLN A 19 -6.40 16.45 5.14
N THR A 20 -6.98 16.22 6.33
CA THR A 20 -6.84 17.15 7.45
C THR A 20 -5.38 17.24 7.92
N HIS A 21 -5.02 18.39 8.49
CA HIS A 21 -3.65 18.64 8.92
C HIS A 21 -3.21 17.62 9.99
N ARG A 22 -1.99 17.06 9.86
CA ARG A 22 -1.38 16.06 10.77
C ARG A 22 -2.14 14.73 10.89
N GLN A 23 -3.00 14.39 9.93
CA GLN A 23 -3.63 13.08 9.88
C GLN A 23 -2.73 12.07 9.15
N GLU A 24 -2.17 11.09 9.88
CA GLU A 24 -1.39 10.01 9.27
C GLU A 24 -2.26 9.00 8.51
N ILE A 25 -3.43 8.65 9.05
CA ILE A 25 -4.32 7.63 8.46
C ILE A 25 -4.93 8.16 7.17
N ILE A 26 -4.81 7.41 6.08
CA ILE A 26 -5.40 7.79 4.79
C ILE A 26 -6.94 7.63 4.84
N ALA A 27 -7.66 8.74 5.00
CA ALA A 27 -9.12 8.76 5.19
C ALA A 27 -9.89 8.14 4.01
N GLU A 28 -9.52 8.50 2.78
CA GLU A 28 -10.22 8.06 1.56
C GLU A 28 -9.59 6.81 0.91
N LEU A 29 -8.81 6.03 1.67
CA LEU A 29 -8.06 4.89 1.12
C LEU A 29 -8.96 3.89 0.38
N ALA A 30 -10.16 3.61 0.90
CA ALA A 30 -11.09 2.68 0.27
C ALA A 30 -11.48 3.12 -1.15
N ALA A 31 -11.76 4.42 -1.36
CA ALA A 31 -12.09 4.96 -2.67
C ALA A 31 -10.87 4.90 -3.62
N MET A 32 -9.70 5.29 -3.11
CA MET A 32 -8.46 5.29 -3.90
C MET A 32 -8.06 3.87 -4.35
N VAL A 33 -8.17 2.87 -3.46
CA VAL A 33 -7.89 1.47 -3.79
C VAL A 33 -8.91 0.93 -4.80
N ARG A 34 -10.19 1.27 -4.65
CA ARG A 34 -11.23 0.89 -5.60
C ARG A 34 -10.93 1.42 -7.01
N GLU A 35 -10.55 2.67 -7.14
CA GLU A 35 -10.15 3.28 -8.42
C GLU A 35 -9.01 2.50 -9.08
N LEU A 36 -7.96 2.19 -8.30
CA LEU A 36 -6.79 1.46 -8.79
C LEU A 36 -7.14 0.02 -9.20
N LEU A 37 -8.00 -0.67 -8.45
CA LEU A 37 -8.46 -2.02 -8.80
C LEU A 37 -9.28 -2.03 -10.09
N ILE A 38 -10.15 -1.04 -10.30
CA ILE A 38 -10.90 -0.88 -11.55
C ILE A 38 -9.96 -0.63 -12.73
N GLN A 39 -8.98 0.27 -12.55
CA GLN A 39 -7.99 0.56 -13.58
C GLN A 39 -7.13 -0.67 -13.90
N PHE A 40 -6.66 -1.39 -12.89
CA PHE A 40 -5.91 -2.63 -13.07
C PHE A 40 -6.70 -3.65 -13.89
N TYR A 41 -7.98 -3.85 -13.57
CA TYR A 41 -8.83 -4.76 -14.33
C TYR A 41 -9.05 -4.30 -15.78
N ARG A 42 -9.18 -2.98 -16.02
CA ARG A 42 -9.26 -2.43 -17.38
C ARG A 42 -7.98 -2.68 -18.18
N SER A 43 -6.82 -2.56 -17.55
CA SER A 43 -5.51 -2.72 -18.19
C SER A 43 -5.12 -4.19 -18.42
N THR A 44 -5.46 -5.08 -17.48
CA THR A 44 -4.98 -6.47 -17.50
C THR A 44 -6.06 -7.49 -17.82
N ARG A 45 -7.36 -7.15 -17.68
CA ARG A 45 -8.51 -8.07 -17.68
C ARG A 45 -8.48 -9.14 -16.58
N HIS A 46 -7.62 -8.98 -15.58
CA HIS A 46 -7.48 -9.90 -14.45
C HIS A 46 -7.86 -9.20 -13.15
N LYS A 47 -8.51 -9.94 -12.25
CA LYS A 47 -8.74 -9.49 -10.88
C LYS A 47 -7.55 -9.92 -10.02
N PRO A 48 -6.92 -9.01 -9.25
CA PRO A 48 -5.83 -9.39 -8.36
C PRO A 48 -6.29 -10.43 -7.33
N VAL A 49 -5.62 -11.58 -7.26
CA VAL A 49 -5.84 -12.56 -6.18
C VAL A 49 -5.07 -12.21 -4.91
N ARG A 50 -4.07 -11.33 -5.03
CA ARG A 50 -3.22 -10.84 -3.94
C ARG A 50 -3.02 -9.34 -4.07
N ILE A 51 -3.03 -8.65 -2.93
CA ILE A 51 -2.70 -7.23 -2.80
C ILE A 51 -1.51 -7.11 -1.87
N ILE A 52 -0.41 -6.56 -2.36
CA ILE A 52 0.78 -6.23 -1.56
C ILE A 52 0.79 -4.72 -1.38
N PHE A 53 0.64 -4.26 -0.14
CA PHE A 53 0.51 -2.84 0.18
C PHE A 53 1.72 -2.38 0.99
N TYR A 54 2.55 -1.55 0.35
CA TYR A 54 3.68 -0.89 0.99
C TYR A 54 3.25 0.47 1.55
N ARG A 55 3.30 0.62 2.88
CA ARG A 55 2.94 1.85 3.59
C ARG A 55 4.17 2.52 4.17
N ASP A 56 4.57 3.65 3.59
CA ASP A 56 5.71 4.46 4.05
C ASP A 56 5.25 5.63 4.92
N GLY A 57 6.03 6.06 5.91
CA GLY A 57 5.76 7.25 6.72
C GLY A 57 4.69 7.03 7.78
N VAL A 58 4.85 5.98 8.58
CA VAL A 58 4.06 5.74 9.80
C VAL A 58 5.02 5.69 10.98
N SER A 59 4.65 6.35 12.07
CA SER A 59 5.38 6.29 13.34
C SER A 59 5.10 4.96 14.05
N GLU A 60 6.08 4.37 14.74
CA GLU A 60 5.93 3.05 15.39
C GLU A 60 4.73 2.99 16.35
N GLY A 61 4.53 4.05 17.14
CA GLY A 61 3.39 4.18 18.06
C GLY A 61 2.00 4.20 17.38
N GLN A 62 1.94 4.41 16.06
CA GLN A 62 0.70 4.49 15.28
C GLN A 62 0.46 3.25 14.41
N PHE A 63 1.37 2.29 14.36
CA PHE A 63 1.28 1.10 13.50
C PHE A 63 -0.04 0.36 13.64
N ARG A 64 -0.46 0.07 14.87
CA ARG A 64 -1.69 -0.68 15.12
C ARG A 64 -2.92 0.08 14.64
N GLN A 65 -2.98 1.39 14.89
CA GLN A 65 -4.11 2.21 14.49
C GLN A 65 -4.19 2.33 12.97
N VAL A 66 -3.06 2.62 12.32
CA VAL A 66 -2.96 2.71 10.85
C VAL A 66 -3.32 1.37 10.21
N LEU A 67 -2.76 0.26 10.69
CA LEU A 67 -3.07 -1.08 10.20
C LEU A 67 -4.57 -1.39 10.29
N CYS A 68 -5.19 -1.18 11.45
CA CYS A 68 -6.62 -1.47 11.64
C CYS A 68 -7.51 -0.67 10.68
N HIS A 69 -7.24 0.63 10.52
CA HIS A 69 -8.04 1.49 9.64
C HIS A 69 -7.79 1.22 8.16
N GLU A 70 -6.52 1.17 7.75
CA GLU A 70 -6.16 1.04 6.34
C GLU A 70 -6.43 -0.36 5.80
N LEU A 71 -6.17 -1.42 6.57
CA LEU A 71 -6.51 -2.79 6.17
C LEU A 71 -8.02 -2.97 5.99
N LYS A 72 -8.82 -2.38 6.91
CA LYS A 72 -10.28 -2.38 6.79
C LYS A 72 -10.73 -1.64 5.53
N ALA A 73 -10.14 -0.49 5.21
CA ALA A 73 -10.45 0.27 4.01
C ALA A 73 -10.11 -0.49 2.72
N ILE A 74 -8.98 -1.20 2.67
CA ILE A 74 -8.60 -2.06 1.52
C ILE A 74 -9.63 -3.19 1.34
N ARG A 75 -10.04 -3.86 2.43
CA ARG A 75 -11.06 -4.91 2.39
C ARG A 75 -12.42 -4.38 1.94
N GLU A 76 -12.81 -3.21 2.45
CA GLU A 76 -14.05 -2.54 2.06
C GLU A 76 -14.06 -2.20 0.57
N ALA A 77 -12.94 -1.73 0.01
CA ALA A 77 -12.82 -1.48 -1.43
C ALA A 77 -13.06 -2.75 -2.26
N CYS A 78 -12.54 -3.90 -1.80
CA CYS A 78 -12.74 -5.19 -2.47
C CYS A 78 -14.21 -5.63 -2.41
N ILE A 79 -14.82 -5.60 -1.23
CA ILE A 79 -16.22 -6.00 -1.04
C ILE A 79 -17.19 -5.12 -1.83
N LYS A 80 -16.92 -3.79 -1.91
CA LYS A 80 -17.72 -2.84 -2.70
C LYS A 80 -17.61 -3.04 -4.21
N LEU A 81 -16.55 -3.71 -4.69
CA LEU A 81 -16.40 -4.04 -6.11
C LEU A 81 -17.25 -5.26 -6.47
N GLU A 82 -17.26 -6.28 -5.61
CA GLU A 82 -17.94 -7.54 -5.86
C GLU A 82 -18.16 -8.30 -4.56
N VAL A 83 -19.39 -8.81 -4.38
CA VAL A 83 -19.74 -9.64 -3.22
C VAL A 83 -18.90 -10.92 -3.26
N GLY A 84 -18.16 -11.17 -2.18
CA GLY A 84 -17.29 -12.35 -2.06
C GLY A 84 -15.85 -12.16 -2.59
N TYR A 85 -15.51 -11.01 -3.20
CA TYR A 85 -14.14 -10.74 -3.61
C TYR A 85 -13.23 -10.43 -2.41
N GLN A 86 -12.41 -11.43 -2.04
CA GLN A 86 -11.54 -11.39 -0.86
C GLN A 86 -10.11 -11.79 -1.24
N PRO A 87 -9.35 -10.92 -1.92
CA PRO A 87 -7.96 -11.21 -2.24
C PRO A 87 -7.12 -11.27 -0.95
N GLY A 88 -6.05 -12.07 -0.97
CA GLY A 88 -5.08 -12.10 0.12
C GLY A 88 -4.35 -10.76 0.23
N ILE A 89 -4.32 -10.14 1.41
CA ILE A 89 -3.68 -8.84 1.62
C ILE A 89 -2.40 -9.03 2.45
N THR A 90 -1.28 -8.54 1.93
CA THR A 90 -0.01 -8.40 2.65
C THR A 90 0.24 -6.92 2.91
N PHE A 91 0.32 -6.52 4.17
CA PHE A 91 0.53 -5.13 4.58
C PHE A 91 1.95 -4.98 5.13
N ILE A 92 2.78 -4.16 4.48
CA ILE A 92 4.18 -3.97 4.80
C ILE A 92 4.39 -2.50 5.16
N VAL A 93 4.77 -2.22 6.40
CA VAL A 93 5.19 -0.88 6.80
C VAL A 93 6.66 -0.71 6.44
N VAL A 94 6.98 0.36 5.71
CA VAL A 94 8.34 0.72 5.34
C VAL A 94 8.77 1.90 6.20
N GLN A 95 9.86 1.75 6.94
CA GLN A 95 10.51 2.83 7.70
C GLN A 95 11.89 3.09 7.14
N LYS A 96 12.08 4.23 6.47
CA LYS A 96 13.40 4.67 5.97
C LYS A 96 14.17 5.54 6.97
N ARG A 97 13.45 6.21 7.88
CA ARG A 97 14.03 7.15 8.85
C ARG A 97 14.01 6.50 10.24
N HIS A 98 15.02 5.70 10.54
CA HIS A 98 15.22 5.05 11.84
C HIS A 98 16.66 5.22 12.33
N HIS A 99 16.92 4.89 13.59
CA HIS A 99 18.25 5.00 14.20
C HIS A 99 19.12 3.74 14.05
N THR A 100 18.58 2.63 13.54
CA THR A 100 19.37 1.44 13.19
C THR A 100 20.40 1.78 12.12
N ARG A 101 21.64 1.33 12.30
CA ARG A 101 22.76 1.53 11.37
C ARG A 101 23.42 0.17 11.10
N PHE A 102 23.75 -0.07 9.84
CA PHE A 102 24.55 -1.21 9.42
C PHE A 102 25.91 -0.69 8.95
N PHE A 103 26.97 -1.42 9.27
CA PHE A 103 28.34 -1.13 8.84
C PHE A 103 28.94 -2.41 8.24
N CYS A 104 29.75 -2.29 7.20
CA CYS A 104 30.50 -3.43 6.65
C CYS A 104 31.45 -3.98 7.71
N GLN A 105 31.48 -5.29 7.86
CA GLN A 105 32.38 -5.96 8.81
C GLN A 105 33.82 -6.00 8.29
N ASP A 106 33.97 -6.24 6.98
CA ASP A 106 35.27 -6.33 6.34
C ASP A 106 35.65 -5.03 5.62
N LYS A 107 36.93 -4.65 5.74
CA LYS A 107 37.46 -3.43 5.11
C LYS A 107 37.59 -3.53 3.59
N GLU A 108 37.61 -4.74 3.03
CA GLU A 108 37.70 -4.97 1.58
C GLU A 108 36.37 -4.67 0.87
N ASP A 109 35.24 -4.71 1.59
CA ASP A 109 33.92 -4.32 1.09
C ASP A 109 33.65 -2.81 1.16
N MET A 110 34.63 -2.02 1.62
CA MET A 110 34.50 -0.56 1.75
C MET A 110 34.82 0.24 0.48
N GLY A 111 35.14 -0.42 -0.65
CA GLY A 111 35.25 0.23 -1.97
C GLY A 111 36.43 1.19 -2.15
#